data_AF-A0A6I3JAA5-F1
#
_entry.id   AF-A0A6I3JAA5-F1
#
_cell.length_a   1.000
_cell.length_b   1.000
_cell.length_c   1.000
_cell.angle_alpha   90.00
_cell.angle_beta   90.00
_cell.angle_gamma   90.00
#
_symmetry.space_group_name_H-M   'P 1'
#
loop_
_entity.id
_entity.type
_entity.pdbx_description
1 polymer ?
#
loop_
_entity_poly.entity_id
_entity_poly.type
_entity_poly.pdbx_seq_one_letter_code
_entity_poly.pdbx_strand_id
1 'polypeptide(L)'
;MALPEVPLARQHHRGGHERSPARHPCRARPGIAKEPLMSFALTTDQRDLLEVARAFLADVYPTERAARSSDSTEGWDPDSWVQLVEMGWIGVALPEERGGAGFGHVEETILVEELARCLYAGPFLSTVLALPALEAADAADALAGRSRWSFEVDGLVPDLDRVDRVLSAAGAVDATGDLLATVDPTRHVGRLAGSAGGTTADVDRAQLLTYLAAESLGVAEAALEIAVGYAKERTQFGAVIGKLQGIQHPLADTFTDLMVGRSLVQAAAWRLDARPDDALRSATMAKAFLGDAAVVATERAIQVHGGIGFTWEHPLHRYYKRAVWLQAFGGNAAAQRALIREELAPIDQVVSGA
;
A
#
# COMPACT_ATOMS: atom_id res chain seq x y z
N MET A 1 58.24 11.20 51.63
CA MET A 1 57.92 9.83 52.06
C MET A 1 56.76 9.93 53.05
N ALA A 2 55.54 9.52 52.63
CA ALA A 2 54.27 9.36 53.39
C ALA A 2 53.74 10.58 54.20
N LEU A 3 52.45 10.90 54.33
CA LEU A 3 51.13 10.67 53.67
C LEU A 3 50.24 11.79 54.27
N PRO A 4 49.34 12.48 53.53
CA PRO A 4 48.29 13.28 54.16
C PRO A 4 46.91 12.60 54.13
N GLU A 5 46.13 12.94 55.15
CA GLU A 5 44.87 12.37 55.61
C GLU A 5 43.68 12.50 54.64
N VAL A 6 42.70 11.62 54.83
CA VAL A 6 41.40 11.58 54.14
C VAL A 6 40.40 12.53 54.83
N PRO A 7 39.69 13.41 54.09
CA PRO A 7 38.45 14.02 54.56
C PRO A 7 37.22 13.39 53.88
N LEU A 8 36.27 12.91 54.69
CA LEU A 8 34.95 12.42 54.27
C LEU A 8 33.93 13.56 54.07
N ALA A 9 33.11 13.35 53.03
CA ALA A 9 31.73 13.79 52.79
C ALA A 9 31.38 15.30 52.78
N ARG A 10 31.00 15.80 51.59
CA ARG A 10 30.09 16.96 51.45
C ARG A 10 28.66 16.46 51.24
N GLN A 11 27.79 16.77 52.19
CA GLN A 11 26.35 16.56 52.11
C GLN A 11 25.74 17.52 51.07
N HIS A 12 25.03 16.98 50.08
CA HIS A 12 24.19 17.79 49.20
C HIS A 12 22.85 18.07 49.90
N HIS A 13 22.58 19.35 50.14
CA HIS A 13 21.33 19.88 50.69
C HIS A 13 20.11 19.42 49.88
N ARG A 14 19.15 18.77 50.55
CA ARG A 14 17.77 18.59 50.05
C ARG A 14 16.93 19.80 50.47
N GLY A 15 16.78 20.77 49.57
CA GLY A 15 15.80 21.84 49.72
C GLY A 15 14.40 21.34 49.36
N GLY A 16 13.56 21.12 50.37
CA GLY A 16 12.13 20.88 50.20
C GLY A 16 11.40 22.19 49.93
N HIS A 17 10.72 22.29 48.79
CA HIS A 17 9.74 23.35 48.54
C HIS A 17 8.33 22.79 48.71
N GLU A 18 7.73 23.14 49.84
CA GLU A 18 6.31 23.00 50.13
C GLU A 18 5.50 23.85 49.13
N ARG A 19 4.56 23.23 48.40
CA ARG A 19 3.58 23.95 47.58
C ARG A 19 2.29 24.12 48.37
N SER A 20 1.89 25.38 48.54
CA SER A 20 0.64 25.80 49.18
C SER A 20 -0.60 25.39 48.37
N PRO A 21 -1.67 24.83 48.98
CA PRO A 21 -2.80 24.24 48.27
C PRO A 21 -3.93 25.23 47.90
N ALA A 22 -3.71 26.55 47.98
CA ALA A 22 -4.76 27.53 47.74
C ALA A 22 -4.41 28.51 46.60
N ARG A 23 -4.77 28.15 45.36
CA ARG A 23 -5.19 29.06 44.26
C ARG A 23 -5.57 28.29 42.98
N HIS A 24 -6.69 28.71 42.39
CA HIS A 24 -7.33 28.36 41.10
C HIS A 24 -8.44 27.30 41.11
N PRO A 25 -9.72 27.72 41.22
CA PRO A 25 -10.81 26.99 40.57
C PRO A 25 -10.71 27.29 39.06
N CYS A 26 -10.20 26.32 38.29
CA CYS A 26 -10.30 26.38 36.85
C CYS A 26 -11.78 26.13 36.49
N ARG A 27 -12.50 27.17 36.07
CA ARG A 27 -13.82 26.98 35.44
C ARG A 27 -13.61 26.09 34.22
N ALA A 28 -14.24 24.92 34.21
CA ALA A 28 -14.31 24.08 33.02
C ALA A 28 -14.85 24.93 31.87
N ARG A 29 -14.09 25.02 30.78
CA ARG A 29 -14.57 25.63 29.54
C ARG A 29 -15.83 24.89 29.11
N PRO A 30 -16.89 25.59 28.64
CA PRO A 30 -17.96 24.91 27.93
C PRO A 30 -17.32 24.10 26.80
N GLY A 31 -17.54 22.79 26.80
CA GLY A 31 -16.99 21.92 25.77
C GLY A 31 -17.44 22.43 24.42
N ILE A 32 -16.48 22.70 23.53
CA ILE A 32 -16.77 22.78 22.10
C ILE A 32 -17.51 21.47 21.80
N ALA A 33 -18.74 21.56 21.29
CA ALA A 33 -19.45 20.38 20.81
C ALA A 33 -18.48 19.64 19.90
N LYS A 34 -18.04 18.45 20.32
CA LYS A 34 -17.12 17.65 19.52
C LYS A 34 -17.88 17.30 18.24
N GLU A 35 -17.61 18.02 17.15
CA GLU A 35 -17.64 17.39 15.85
C GLU A 35 -16.90 16.06 16.01
N PRO A 36 -17.50 14.92 15.63
CA PRO A 36 -16.82 13.65 15.76
C PRO A 36 -15.50 13.77 15.00
N LEU A 37 -14.40 13.54 15.71
CA LEU A 37 -13.09 13.33 15.09
C LEU A 37 -13.28 12.34 13.93
N MET A 38 -12.63 12.59 12.79
CA MET A 38 -12.55 11.60 11.71
C MET A 38 -12.21 10.23 12.32
N SER A 39 -13.14 9.28 12.20
CA SER A 39 -12.96 7.91 12.66
C SER A 39 -12.41 7.11 11.50
N PHE A 40 -11.15 6.70 11.61
CA PHE A 40 -10.49 5.77 10.67
C PHE A 40 -10.89 4.31 10.89
N ALA A 41 -11.81 4.05 11.82
CA ALA A 41 -12.36 2.72 12.03
C ALA A 41 -13.27 2.36 10.85
N LEU A 42 -13.03 1.17 10.29
CA LEU A 42 -13.91 0.59 9.27
C LEU A 42 -15.35 0.48 9.81
N THR A 43 -16.31 0.72 8.93
CA THR A 43 -17.71 0.40 9.16
C THR A 43 -17.90 -1.11 9.35
N THR A 44 -19.11 -1.52 9.77
CA THR A 44 -19.41 -2.95 9.88
C THR A 44 -19.28 -3.64 8.52
N ASP A 45 -19.91 -3.09 7.47
CA ASP A 45 -19.89 -3.65 6.13
C ASP A 45 -18.46 -3.74 5.55
N GLN A 46 -17.63 -2.72 5.79
CA GLN A 46 -16.21 -2.73 5.41
C GLN A 46 -15.41 -3.82 6.14
N ARG A 47 -15.70 -4.03 7.43
CA ARG A 47 -15.05 -5.09 8.20
C ARG A 47 -15.50 -6.47 7.70
N ASP A 48 -16.78 -6.64 7.42
CA ASP A 48 -17.33 -7.89 6.90
C ASP A 48 -16.71 -8.21 5.53
N LEU A 49 -16.57 -7.22 4.64
CA LEU A 49 -15.86 -7.37 3.36
C LEU A 49 -14.41 -7.80 3.58
N LEU A 50 -13.69 -7.15 4.50
CA LEU A 50 -12.30 -7.51 4.82
C LEU A 50 -12.20 -8.96 5.32
N GLU A 51 -13.08 -9.36 6.23
CA GLU A 51 -13.07 -10.72 6.80
C GLU A 51 -13.39 -11.77 5.74
N VAL A 52 -14.38 -11.53 4.87
CA VAL A 52 -14.72 -12.40 3.74
C VAL A 52 -13.57 -12.48 2.74
N ALA A 53 -13.00 -11.34 2.35
CA ALA A 53 -11.92 -11.29 1.37
C ALA A 53 -10.69 -12.04 1.87
N ARG A 54 -10.31 -11.81 3.12
CA ARG A 54 -9.16 -12.47 3.75
C ARG A 54 -9.36 -13.96 3.88
N ALA A 55 -10.53 -14.42 4.33
CA ALA A 55 -10.83 -15.84 4.48
C ALA A 55 -10.83 -16.55 3.12
N PHE A 56 -11.47 -15.95 2.12
CA PHE A 56 -11.53 -16.48 0.76
C PHE A 56 -10.12 -16.58 0.14
N LEU A 57 -9.33 -15.50 0.20
CA LEU A 57 -8.00 -15.48 -0.41
C LEU A 57 -7.01 -16.41 0.30
N ALA A 58 -7.14 -16.59 1.61
CA ALA A 58 -6.31 -17.57 2.34
C ALA A 58 -6.56 -19.02 1.88
N ASP A 59 -7.80 -19.35 1.51
CA ASP A 59 -8.17 -20.67 1.00
C ASP A 59 -7.83 -20.85 -0.48
N VAL A 60 -8.20 -19.86 -1.29
CA VAL A 60 -8.16 -19.96 -2.75
C VAL A 60 -6.82 -19.52 -3.34
N TYR A 61 -6.14 -18.57 -2.70
CA TYR A 61 -4.87 -18.00 -3.18
C TYR A 61 -3.79 -17.95 -2.08
N PRO A 62 -3.41 -19.10 -1.51
CA PRO A 62 -2.30 -19.15 -0.55
C PRO A 62 -0.98 -18.74 -1.23
N THR A 63 0.01 -18.28 -0.46
CA THR A 63 1.28 -17.77 -0.98
C THR A 63 2.01 -18.80 -1.86
N GLU A 64 1.85 -20.10 -1.58
CA GLU A 64 2.37 -21.20 -2.41
C GLU A 64 1.75 -21.25 -3.81
N ARG A 65 0.46 -20.88 -3.94
CA ARG A 65 -0.19 -20.73 -5.25
C ARG A 65 0.45 -19.59 -6.02
N ALA A 66 0.65 -18.42 -5.39
CA ALA A 66 1.30 -17.28 -6.04
C ALA A 66 2.70 -17.64 -6.57
N ALA A 67 3.48 -18.39 -5.79
CA ALA A 67 4.79 -18.88 -6.21
C ALA A 67 4.71 -19.86 -7.40
N ARG A 68 3.79 -20.82 -7.36
CA ARG A 68 3.60 -21.78 -8.47
C ARG A 68 3.11 -21.09 -9.74
N SER A 69 2.18 -20.14 -9.61
CA SER A 69 1.62 -19.40 -10.73
C SER A 69 2.66 -18.49 -11.37
N SER A 70 3.55 -17.85 -10.59
CA SER A 70 4.64 -17.04 -11.14
C SER A 70 5.64 -17.83 -11.98
N ASP A 71 5.81 -19.12 -11.66
CA ASP A 71 6.76 -20.00 -12.32
C ASP A 71 6.13 -20.77 -13.50
N SER A 72 4.82 -20.57 -13.74
CA SER A 72 4.06 -21.18 -14.84
C SER A 72 4.29 -20.46 -16.18
N THR A 73 3.90 -21.08 -17.29
CA THR A 73 4.01 -20.47 -18.63
C THR A 73 3.12 -19.23 -18.78
N GLU A 74 1.91 -19.24 -18.23
CA GLU A 74 1.07 -18.04 -18.22
C GLU A 74 1.57 -16.98 -17.22
N GLY A 75 2.37 -17.36 -16.22
CA GLY A 75 2.86 -16.46 -15.17
C GLY A 75 1.78 -15.99 -14.18
N TRP A 76 0.55 -16.50 -14.31
CA TRP A 76 -0.58 -16.26 -13.40
C TRP A 76 -1.62 -17.38 -13.56
N ASP A 77 -2.74 -17.29 -12.84
CA ASP A 77 -3.77 -18.31 -12.79
C ASP A 77 -5.13 -17.77 -13.29
N PRO A 78 -5.55 -18.07 -14.52
CA PRO A 78 -6.79 -17.54 -15.08
C PRO A 78 -8.06 -17.96 -14.32
N ASP A 79 -8.07 -19.13 -13.68
CA ASP A 79 -9.24 -19.58 -12.90
C ASP A 79 -9.48 -18.66 -11.69
N SER A 80 -8.41 -18.11 -11.12
CA SER A 80 -8.52 -17.16 -10.01
C SER A 80 -9.30 -15.89 -10.39
N TRP A 81 -9.24 -15.45 -11.66
CA TRP A 81 -10.04 -14.33 -12.17
C TRP A 81 -11.54 -14.62 -12.12
N VAL A 82 -11.93 -15.82 -12.58
CA VAL A 82 -13.34 -16.24 -12.59
C VAL A 82 -13.90 -16.20 -11.18
N GLN A 83 -13.11 -16.63 -10.19
CA GLN A 83 -13.57 -16.63 -8.80
C GLN A 83 -13.72 -15.20 -8.25
N LEU A 84 -12.87 -14.24 -8.62
CA LEU A 84 -13.08 -12.83 -8.23
C LEU A 84 -14.33 -12.23 -8.86
N VAL A 85 -14.63 -12.60 -10.11
CA VAL A 85 -15.86 -12.20 -10.82
C VAL A 85 -17.09 -12.78 -10.12
N GLU A 86 -17.09 -14.07 -9.78
CA GLU A 86 -18.18 -14.74 -9.06
C GLU A 86 -18.45 -14.12 -7.67
N MET A 87 -17.41 -13.66 -6.99
CA MET A 87 -17.52 -12.93 -5.73
C MET A 87 -18.06 -11.51 -5.89
N GLY A 88 -18.22 -11.01 -7.13
CA GLY A 88 -18.68 -9.65 -7.40
C GLY A 88 -17.65 -8.58 -7.05
N TRP A 89 -16.35 -8.93 -7.03
CA TRP A 89 -15.29 -8.01 -6.64
C TRP A 89 -14.79 -7.12 -7.78
N ILE A 90 -15.16 -7.44 -9.02
CA ILE A 90 -14.86 -6.59 -10.17
C ILE A 90 -15.88 -5.44 -10.19
N GLY A 91 -15.40 -4.20 -10.09
CA GLY A 91 -16.25 -3.01 -10.11
C GLY A 91 -16.98 -2.73 -8.81
N VAL A 92 -16.32 -2.97 -7.67
CA VAL A 92 -16.88 -2.71 -6.34
C VAL A 92 -17.14 -1.22 -6.14
N ALA A 93 -16.19 -0.37 -6.52
CA ALA A 93 -16.34 1.09 -6.46
C ALA A 93 -17.09 1.68 -7.68
N LEU A 94 -17.51 0.85 -8.63
CA LEU A 94 -18.23 1.33 -9.81
C LEU A 94 -19.71 1.57 -9.45
N PRO A 95 -20.34 2.68 -9.88
CA PRO A 95 -21.74 2.97 -9.56
C PRO A 95 -22.72 1.90 -10.07
N GLU A 96 -23.84 1.71 -9.37
CA GLU A 96 -24.87 0.74 -9.74
C GLU A 96 -25.49 1.05 -11.12
N GLU A 97 -25.61 2.33 -11.49
CA GLU A 97 -26.12 2.77 -12.80
C GLU A 97 -25.21 2.32 -13.96
N ARG A 98 -23.95 2.02 -13.64
CA ARG A 98 -22.93 1.49 -14.54
C ARG A 98 -22.76 -0.03 -14.42
N GLY A 99 -23.58 -0.69 -13.61
CA GLY A 99 -23.57 -2.14 -13.38
C GLY A 99 -22.61 -2.63 -12.29
N GLY A 100 -21.96 -1.72 -11.56
CA GLY A 100 -21.10 -2.06 -10.43
C GLY A 100 -21.86 -2.32 -9.13
N ALA A 101 -21.13 -2.52 -8.03
CA ALA A 101 -21.71 -2.80 -6.72
C ALA A 101 -22.09 -1.54 -5.92
N GLY A 102 -21.69 -0.35 -6.37
CA GLY A 102 -22.06 0.92 -5.74
C GLY A 102 -21.41 1.19 -4.37
N PHE A 103 -20.39 0.42 -3.98
CA PHE A 103 -19.55 0.76 -2.82
C PHE A 103 -18.58 1.91 -3.17
N GLY A 104 -17.77 2.34 -2.20
CA GLY A 104 -16.78 3.38 -2.40
C GLY A 104 -15.39 2.86 -2.69
N HIS A 105 -14.47 3.80 -2.89
CA HIS A 105 -13.05 3.49 -3.06
C HIS A 105 -12.41 2.93 -1.78
N VAL A 106 -13.02 3.14 -0.61
CA VAL A 106 -12.56 2.51 0.65
C VAL A 106 -12.68 0.99 0.57
N GLU A 107 -13.84 0.48 0.14
CA GLU A 107 -14.06 -0.96 -0.04
C GLU A 107 -13.14 -1.56 -1.10
N GLU A 108 -12.92 -0.87 -2.22
CA GLU A 108 -12.00 -1.35 -3.25
C GLU A 108 -10.55 -1.37 -2.74
N THR A 109 -10.11 -0.40 -1.93
CA THR A 109 -8.78 -0.47 -1.29
C THR A 109 -8.63 -1.63 -0.32
N ILE A 110 -9.68 -2.07 0.36
CA ILE A 110 -9.65 -3.28 1.21
C ILE A 110 -9.34 -4.51 0.34
N LEU A 111 -10.00 -4.64 -0.81
CA LEU A 111 -9.75 -5.75 -1.74
C LEU A 111 -8.33 -5.69 -2.33
N VAL A 112 -7.88 -4.49 -2.72
CA VAL A 112 -6.51 -4.28 -3.20
C VAL A 112 -5.49 -4.69 -2.13
N GLU A 113 -5.68 -4.29 -0.87
CA GLU A 113 -4.80 -4.68 0.24
C GLU A 113 -4.76 -6.21 0.43
N GLU A 114 -5.92 -6.89 0.48
CA GLU A 114 -5.96 -8.34 0.69
C GLU A 114 -5.37 -9.12 -0.50
N LEU A 115 -5.62 -8.70 -1.73
CA LEU A 115 -4.99 -9.27 -2.93
C LEU A 115 -3.47 -9.06 -2.94
N ALA A 116 -2.99 -7.93 -2.43
CA ALA A 116 -1.57 -7.64 -2.30
C ALA A 116 -0.89 -8.55 -1.28
N ARG A 117 -1.57 -8.82 -0.16
CA ARG A 117 -1.07 -9.69 0.92
C ARG A 117 -0.82 -11.12 0.43
N CYS A 118 -1.58 -11.59 -0.55
CA CYS A 118 -1.38 -12.89 -1.18
C CYS A 118 -0.59 -12.85 -2.50
N LEU A 119 -0.02 -11.70 -2.87
CA LEU A 119 0.71 -11.50 -4.14
C LEU A 119 -0.11 -11.93 -5.36
N TYR A 120 -1.39 -11.56 -5.41
CA TYR A 120 -2.23 -11.81 -6.58
C TYR A 120 -1.57 -11.28 -7.85
N ALA A 121 -1.55 -12.12 -8.89
CA ALA A 121 -0.84 -11.88 -10.15
C ALA A 121 -1.79 -11.59 -11.32
N GLY A 122 -3.11 -11.68 -11.11
CA GLY A 122 -4.07 -11.39 -12.18
C GLY A 122 -4.31 -9.88 -12.39
N PRO A 123 -5.02 -9.52 -13.47
CA PRO A 123 -5.20 -8.14 -13.92
C PRO A 123 -6.30 -7.40 -13.13
N PHE A 124 -6.41 -7.62 -11.81
CA PHE A 124 -7.43 -6.97 -10.98
C PHE A 124 -7.25 -5.45 -10.98
N LEU A 125 -6.08 -5.00 -10.55
CA LEU A 125 -5.79 -3.57 -10.43
C LEU A 125 -5.91 -2.84 -11.78
N SER A 126 -5.36 -3.43 -12.84
CA SER A 126 -5.41 -2.88 -14.20
C SER A 126 -6.84 -2.80 -14.74
N THR A 127 -7.67 -3.82 -14.48
CA THR A 127 -9.06 -3.82 -14.93
C THR A 127 -9.89 -2.80 -14.15
N VAL A 128 -9.85 -2.78 -12.82
CA VAL A 128 -10.69 -1.88 -12.02
C VAL A 128 -10.35 -0.40 -12.20
N LEU A 129 -9.09 -0.08 -12.51
CA LEU A 129 -8.67 1.29 -12.85
C LEU A 129 -9.13 1.72 -14.25
N ALA A 130 -9.28 0.77 -15.19
CA ALA A 130 -9.80 1.08 -16.53
C ALA A 130 -11.32 1.26 -16.52
N LEU A 131 -12.06 0.49 -15.69
CA LEU A 131 -13.52 0.42 -15.64
C LEU A 131 -14.25 1.78 -15.72
N PRO A 132 -13.88 2.83 -14.95
CA PRO A 132 -14.61 4.10 -14.96
C PRO A 132 -14.61 4.80 -16.32
N ALA A 133 -13.55 4.61 -17.10
CA ALA A 133 -13.35 5.23 -18.40
C ALA A 133 -13.83 4.39 -19.58
N LEU A 134 -14.31 3.15 -19.34
CA LEU A 134 -14.84 2.31 -20.39
C LEU A 134 -16.24 2.76 -20.84
N GLU A 135 -16.60 2.43 -22.07
CA GLU A 135 -17.97 2.53 -22.55
C GLU A 135 -18.87 1.50 -21.85
N ALA A 136 -20.18 1.74 -21.83
CA ALA A 136 -21.12 0.91 -21.06
C ALA A 136 -21.11 -0.58 -21.45
N ALA A 137 -20.96 -0.88 -22.75
CA ALA A 137 -20.89 -2.27 -23.23
C ALA A 137 -19.60 -2.97 -22.78
N ASP A 138 -18.46 -2.29 -22.91
CA ASP A 138 -17.15 -2.80 -22.51
C ASP A 138 -17.07 -3.00 -20.99
N ALA A 139 -17.61 -2.06 -20.21
CA ALA A 139 -17.72 -2.19 -18.76
C ALA A 139 -18.57 -3.41 -18.38
N ALA A 140 -19.72 -3.62 -19.04
CA ALA A 140 -20.58 -4.77 -18.77
C ALA A 140 -19.92 -6.12 -19.12
N ASP A 141 -19.08 -6.16 -20.15
CA ASP A 141 -18.26 -7.34 -20.47
C ASP A 141 -17.17 -7.59 -19.44
N ALA A 142 -16.51 -6.53 -18.96
CA ALA A 142 -15.50 -6.62 -17.92
C ALA A 142 -16.07 -7.11 -16.58
N LEU A 143 -17.18 -6.53 -16.13
CA LEU A 143 -17.88 -6.92 -14.89
C LEU A 143 -18.33 -8.37 -14.90
N ALA A 144 -18.74 -8.89 -16.07
CA ALA A 144 -19.15 -10.27 -16.24
C ALA A 144 -17.97 -11.23 -16.50
N GLY A 145 -16.72 -10.75 -16.44
CA GLY A 145 -15.52 -11.55 -16.68
C GLY A 145 -15.32 -12.00 -18.13
N ARG A 146 -16.06 -11.42 -19.10
CA ARG A 146 -15.94 -11.74 -20.54
C ARG A 146 -14.72 -11.07 -21.20
N SER A 147 -14.22 -9.99 -20.61
CA SER A 147 -13.03 -9.28 -21.06
C SER A 147 -12.22 -8.78 -19.87
N ARG A 148 -10.89 -8.82 -19.98
CA ARG A 148 -9.96 -8.23 -19.01
C ARG A 148 -9.32 -7.00 -19.63
N TRP A 149 -9.11 -5.96 -18.81
CA TRP A 149 -8.67 -4.66 -19.29
C TRP A 149 -7.39 -4.20 -18.61
N SER A 150 -6.59 -3.47 -19.36
CA SER A 150 -5.53 -2.64 -18.82
C SER A 150 -5.61 -1.24 -19.42
N PHE A 151 -4.65 -0.39 -19.08
CA PHE A 151 -4.56 0.97 -19.55
C PHE A 151 -3.11 1.35 -19.83
N GLU A 152 -2.90 2.28 -20.74
CA GLU A 152 -1.59 2.84 -21.00
C GLU A 152 -1.29 3.99 -20.02
N VAL A 153 -0.12 3.96 -19.37
CA VAL A 153 0.38 5.04 -18.52
C VAL A 153 1.86 5.27 -18.79
N ASP A 154 2.23 6.47 -19.20
CA ASP A 154 3.59 6.86 -19.59
C ASP A 154 4.20 5.90 -20.64
N GLY A 155 3.36 5.38 -21.55
CA GLY A 155 3.73 4.39 -22.58
C GLY A 155 3.97 2.98 -22.07
N LEU A 156 3.56 2.67 -20.84
CA LEU A 156 3.61 1.34 -20.23
C LEU A 156 2.19 0.79 -20.07
N VAL A 157 2.03 -0.52 -20.25
CA VAL A 157 0.76 -1.22 -20.00
C VAL A 157 0.99 -2.32 -18.97
N PRO A 158 0.44 -2.21 -17.75
CA PRO A 158 0.51 -3.30 -16.78
C PRO A 158 -0.31 -4.50 -17.25
N ASP A 159 0.15 -5.72 -16.95
CA ASP A 159 -0.55 -6.97 -17.26
C ASP A 159 -0.90 -7.17 -18.75
N LEU A 160 -0.12 -6.59 -19.68
CA LEU A 160 -0.42 -6.61 -21.13
C LEU A 160 -0.73 -8.01 -21.69
N ASP A 161 -0.03 -9.04 -21.23
CA ASP A 161 -0.21 -10.43 -21.64
C ASP A 161 -1.33 -11.18 -20.91
N ARG A 162 -2.03 -10.52 -19.99
CA ARG A 162 -3.10 -11.11 -19.16
C ARG A 162 -4.46 -10.48 -19.45
N VAL A 163 -4.50 -9.48 -20.32
CA VAL A 163 -5.70 -8.72 -20.66
C VAL A 163 -6.05 -8.91 -22.14
N ASP A 164 -7.32 -8.67 -22.47
CA ASP A 164 -7.83 -8.80 -23.84
C ASP A 164 -7.80 -7.44 -24.54
N ARG A 165 -7.98 -6.36 -23.77
CA ARG A 165 -8.14 -4.99 -24.25
C ARG A 165 -7.31 -4.02 -23.43
N VAL A 166 -6.90 -2.92 -24.06
CA VAL A 166 -6.17 -1.83 -23.41
C VAL A 166 -6.84 -0.51 -23.73
N LEU A 167 -7.12 0.28 -22.69
CA LEU A 167 -7.48 1.68 -22.84
C LEU A 167 -6.22 2.50 -23.12
N SER A 168 -6.14 3.12 -24.30
CA SER A 168 -5.04 3.99 -24.70
C SER A 168 -5.51 5.44 -24.82
N ALA A 169 -4.58 6.37 -25.02
CA ALA A 169 -4.92 7.76 -25.35
C ALA A 169 -5.76 7.91 -26.64
N ALA A 170 -5.71 6.91 -27.53
CA ALA A 170 -6.50 6.86 -28.76
C ALA A 170 -7.85 6.11 -28.60
N GLY A 171 -8.17 5.64 -27.38
CA GLY A 171 -9.33 4.81 -27.09
C GLY A 171 -8.99 3.33 -26.89
N ALA A 172 -10.01 2.48 -26.90
CA ALA A 172 -9.88 1.04 -26.67
C ALA A 172 -9.22 0.32 -27.85
N VAL A 173 -8.16 -0.44 -27.58
CA VAL A 173 -7.42 -1.24 -28.56
C VAL A 173 -7.22 -2.68 -28.07
N ASP A 174 -6.83 -3.58 -28.97
CA ASP A 174 -6.48 -4.96 -28.61
C ASP A 174 -5.15 -5.00 -27.86
N ALA A 175 -5.04 -5.88 -26.86
CA ALA A 175 -3.85 -6.06 -26.04
C ALA A 175 -2.71 -6.74 -26.81
N THR A 176 -2.08 -5.99 -27.71
CA THR A 176 -0.99 -6.47 -28.57
C THR A 176 0.22 -5.56 -28.42
N GLY A 177 1.40 -6.17 -28.28
CA GLY A 177 2.63 -5.42 -28.06
C GLY A 177 3.76 -6.26 -27.51
N ASP A 178 4.81 -5.56 -27.06
CA ASP A 178 6.04 -6.17 -26.57
C ASP A 178 6.08 -6.18 -25.05
N LEU A 179 6.38 -7.34 -24.45
CA LEU A 179 6.60 -7.45 -23.01
C LEU A 179 7.98 -6.93 -22.61
N LEU A 180 8.04 -6.29 -21.45
CA LEU A 180 9.26 -5.77 -20.84
C LEU A 180 9.72 -6.71 -19.72
N ALA A 181 11.03 -6.82 -19.55
CA ALA A 181 11.60 -7.51 -18.40
C ALA A 181 11.35 -6.69 -17.13
N THR A 182 10.65 -7.29 -16.15
CA THR A 182 10.37 -6.68 -14.86
C THR A 182 11.10 -7.41 -13.74
N VAL A 183 11.33 -6.72 -12.62
CA VAL A 183 11.95 -7.31 -11.43
C VAL A 183 11.01 -8.31 -10.74
N ASP A 184 9.70 -8.09 -10.85
CA ASP A 184 8.67 -8.93 -10.25
C ASP A 184 7.97 -9.77 -11.34
N PRO A 185 8.18 -11.10 -11.36
CA PRO A 185 7.54 -11.99 -12.33
C PRO A 185 6.02 -12.09 -12.14
N THR A 186 5.47 -11.59 -11.03
CA THR A 186 4.02 -11.55 -10.82
C THR A 186 3.39 -10.24 -11.32
N ARG A 187 4.19 -9.26 -11.75
CA ARG A 187 3.74 -7.98 -12.32
C ARG A 187 4.39 -7.75 -13.67
N HIS A 188 3.69 -8.18 -14.71
CA HIS A 188 4.12 -8.00 -16.09
C HIS A 188 3.79 -6.59 -16.56
N VAL A 189 4.64 -6.05 -17.44
CA VAL A 189 4.44 -4.75 -18.08
C VAL A 189 4.87 -4.89 -19.52
N GLY A 190 4.15 -4.25 -20.43
CA GLY A 190 4.52 -4.18 -21.84
C GLY A 190 4.35 -2.78 -22.43
N ARG A 191 4.53 -2.69 -23.75
CA ARG A 191 4.22 -1.51 -24.56
C ARG A 191 3.31 -1.93 -25.70
N LEU A 192 2.30 -1.12 -26.01
CA LEU A 192 1.42 -1.38 -27.15
C LEU A 192 2.19 -1.34 -28.47
N ALA A 193 1.82 -2.23 -29.38
CA ALA A 193 2.33 -2.25 -30.74
C ALA A 193 2.06 -0.91 -31.43
N GLY A 194 3.11 -0.27 -31.95
CA GLY A 194 2.99 1.02 -32.64
C GLY A 194 2.76 2.24 -31.74
N SER A 195 2.78 2.09 -30.40
CA SER A 195 2.76 3.24 -29.50
C SER A 195 4.05 4.07 -29.67
N ALA A 196 3.88 5.39 -29.79
CA ALA A 196 5.01 6.32 -29.81
C ALA A 196 5.73 6.43 -28.46
N GLY A 197 5.19 5.79 -27.40
CA GLY A 197 5.66 5.88 -26.03
C GLY A 197 5.27 7.21 -25.36
N GLY A 198 5.23 7.21 -24.02
CA GLY A 198 4.90 8.41 -23.25
C GLY A 198 3.43 8.85 -23.32
N THR A 199 2.55 8.02 -23.88
CA THR A 199 1.10 8.23 -23.90
C THR A 199 0.47 7.71 -22.62
N THR A 200 -0.56 8.41 -22.15
CA THR A 200 -1.32 8.05 -20.95
C THR A 200 -2.79 8.10 -21.31
N ALA A 201 -3.50 7.02 -21.00
CA ALA A 201 -4.94 6.91 -21.13
C ALA A 201 -5.67 7.84 -20.14
N ASP A 202 -6.96 8.06 -20.38
CA ASP A 202 -7.82 8.83 -19.49
C ASP A 202 -8.21 7.99 -18.26
N VAL A 203 -7.25 7.78 -17.36
CA VAL A 203 -7.42 7.07 -16.08
C VAL A 203 -7.18 8.04 -14.94
N ASP A 204 -8.03 7.97 -13.92
CA ASP A 204 -7.90 8.83 -12.74
C ASP A 204 -6.57 8.56 -12.02
N ARG A 205 -5.70 9.57 -12.05
CA ARG A 205 -4.38 9.52 -11.42
C ARG A 205 -4.48 9.41 -9.89
N ALA A 206 -5.46 10.05 -9.25
CA ALA A 206 -5.66 9.96 -7.81
C ALA A 206 -6.07 8.52 -7.44
N GLN A 207 -6.96 7.90 -8.22
CA GLN A 207 -7.36 6.51 -8.01
C GLN A 207 -6.16 5.57 -8.17
N LEU A 208 -5.40 5.70 -9.28
CA LEU A 208 -4.19 4.92 -9.54
C LEU A 208 -3.20 4.98 -8.37
N LEU A 209 -2.84 6.19 -7.93
CA LEU A 209 -1.84 6.36 -6.86
C LEU A 209 -2.35 5.85 -5.51
N THR A 210 -3.65 5.99 -5.23
CA THR A 210 -4.28 5.46 -4.01
C THR A 210 -4.20 3.94 -3.99
N TYR A 211 -4.54 3.27 -5.10
CA TYR A 211 -4.54 1.82 -5.15
C TYR A 211 -3.12 1.24 -5.15
N LEU A 212 -2.16 1.88 -5.82
CA LEU A 212 -0.74 1.48 -5.72
C LEU A 212 -0.20 1.63 -4.29
N ALA A 213 -0.65 2.65 -3.55
CA ALA A 213 -0.31 2.82 -2.14
C ALA A 213 -0.96 1.73 -1.26
N ALA A 214 -2.25 1.44 -1.47
CA ALA A 214 -2.96 0.35 -0.79
C ALA A 214 -2.27 -1.01 -1.03
N GLU A 215 -1.87 -1.29 -2.27
CA GLU A 215 -1.14 -2.53 -2.60
C GLU A 215 0.21 -2.59 -1.88
N SER A 216 0.94 -1.47 -1.85
CA SER A 216 2.22 -1.36 -1.15
C SER A 216 2.06 -1.60 0.36
N LEU A 217 0.97 -1.12 0.96
CA LEU A 217 0.62 -1.38 2.36
C LEU A 217 0.36 -2.87 2.61
N GLY A 218 -0.47 -3.52 1.78
CA GLY A 218 -0.76 -4.95 1.93
C GLY A 218 0.49 -5.83 1.79
N VAL A 219 1.37 -5.54 0.82
CA VAL A 219 2.68 -6.22 0.66
C VAL A 219 3.54 -6.07 1.92
N ALA A 220 3.62 -4.85 2.46
CA ALA A 220 4.45 -4.55 3.61
C ALA A 220 3.93 -5.21 4.90
N GLU A 221 2.62 -5.23 5.10
CA GLU A 221 2.00 -5.87 6.27
C GLU A 221 2.15 -7.39 6.23
N ALA A 222 1.96 -8.02 5.06
CA ALA A 222 2.22 -9.45 4.92
C ALA A 222 3.67 -9.80 5.23
N ALA A 223 4.63 -9.01 4.72
CA ALA A 223 6.05 -9.20 5.03
C ALA A 223 6.37 -9.03 6.52
N LEU A 224 5.75 -8.04 7.18
CA LEU A 224 5.88 -7.83 8.62
C LEU A 224 5.32 -9.02 9.42
N GLU A 225 4.16 -9.53 9.04
CA GLU A 225 3.54 -10.70 9.70
C GLU A 225 4.41 -11.95 9.58
N ILE A 226 4.95 -12.22 8.39
CA ILE A 226 5.90 -13.32 8.15
C ILE A 226 7.14 -13.16 9.05
N ALA A 227 7.70 -11.95 9.13
CA ALA A 227 8.85 -11.64 9.99
C ALA A 227 8.56 -11.83 11.48
N VAL A 228 7.41 -11.35 11.95
CA VAL A 228 6.97 -11.50 13.35
C VAL A 228 6.71 -12.97 13.68
N GLY A 229 6.11 -13.72 12.77
CA GLY A 229 5.91 -15.17 12.92
C GLY A 229 7.24 -15.89 13.13
N TYR A 230 8.19 -15.71 12.21
CA TYR A 230 9.52 -16.31 12.33
C TYR A 230 10.27 -15.87 13.59
N ALA A 231 10.18 -14.60 13.97
CA ALA A 231 10.85 -14.08 15.16
C ALA A 231 10.35 -14.69 16.47
N LYS A 232 9.08 -15.15 16.51
CA LYS A 232 8.49 -15.84 17.66
C LYS A 232 8.96 -17.29 17.79
N GLU A 233 9.30 -17.94 16.68
CA GLU A 233 9.61 -19.36 16.63
C GLU A 233 11.13 -19.63 16.64
N ARG A 234 11.92 -18.81 15.94
CA ARG A 234 13.34 -19.04 15.77
C ARG A 234 14.11 -18.80 17.07
N THR A 235 14.90 -19.79 17.50
CA THR A 235 15.75 -19.68 18.70
C THR A 235 17.24 -19.52 18.38
N GLN A 236 17.89 -18.53 18.97
CA GLN A 236 19.35 -18.36 19.00
C GLN A 236 19.78 -17.76 20.34
N PHE A 237 21.03 -18.00 20.75
CA PHE A 237 21.57 -17.50 22.03
C PHE A 237 20.70 -17.87 23.25
N GLY A 238 20.06 -19.05 23.21
CA GLY A 238 19.23 -19.56 24.31
C GLY A 238 17.84 -18.91 24.44
N ALA A 239 17.41 -18.08 23.49
CA ALA A 239 16.08 -17.45 23.49
C ALA A 239 15.50 -17.37 22.07
N VAL A 240 14.20 -17.11 21.96
CA VAL A 240 13.59 -16.74 20.67
C VAL A 240 14.15 -15.38 20.22
N ILE A 241 14.42 -15.24 18.92
CA ILE A 241 15.09 -14.04 18.39
C ILE A 241 14.25 -12.78 18.55
N GLY A 242 12.92 -12.90 18.65
CA GLY A 242 12.01 -11.78 18.94
C GLY A 242 12.23 -11.11 20.29
N LYS A 243 12.99 -11.71 21.23
CA LYS A 243 13.41 -11.06 22.49
C LYS A 243 14.65 -10.18 22.33
N LEU A 244 15.36 -10.28 21.20
CA LEU A 244 16.57 -9.52 20.95
C LEU A 244 16.16 -8.13 20.47
N GLN A 245 16.65 -7.09 21.15
CA GLN A 245 16.31 -5.69 20.84
C GLN A 245 16.63 -5.30 19.38
N GLY A 246 17.69 -5.87 18.80
CA GLY A 246 18.08 -5.67 17.40
C GLY A 246 17.07 -6.22 16.39
N ILE A 247 16.14 -7.08 16.80
CA ILE A 247 15.01 -7.56 16.00
C ILE A 247 13.72 -6.84 16.41
N GLN A 248 13.48 -6.72 17.71
CA GLN A 248 12.24 -6.15 18.23
C GLN A 248 12.04 -4.68 17.84
N HIS A 249 13.06 -3.83 17.96
CA HIS A 249 12.90 -2.40 17.66
C HIS A 249 12.65 -2.14 16.17
N PRO A 250 13.42 -2.70 15.22
CA PRO A 250 13.12 -2.50 13.80
C PRO A 250 11.73 -2.99 13.38
N LEU A 251 11.23 -4.08 13.98
CA LEU A 251 9.87 -4.56 13.72
C LEU A 251 8.80 -3.60 14.29
N ALA A 252 9.04 -3.01 15.47
CA ALA A 252 8.16 -2.00 16.06
C ALA A 252 8.15 -0.69 15.26
N ASP A 253 9.31 -0.25 14.76
CA ASP A 253 9.41 0.91 13.87
C ASP A 253 8.65 0.66 12.58
N THR A 254 8.85 -0.52 11.96
CA THR A 254 8.10 -0.93 10.76
C THR A 254 6.60 -0.93 11.01
N PHE A 255 6.14 -1.52 12.11
CA PHE A 255 4.71 -1.49 12.46
C PHE A 255 4.18 -0.05 12.57
N THR A 256 4.95 0.85 13.20
CA THR A 256 4.57 2.27 13.33
C THR A 256 4.47 2.95 11.97
N ASP A 257 5.43 2.72 11.07
CA ASP A 257 5.42 3.23 9.72
C ASP A 257 4.16 2.75 8.96
N LEU A 258 3.79 1.47 9.09
CA LEU A 258 2.60 0.93 8.43
C LEU A 258 1.29 1.49 9.00
N MET A 259 1.22 1.82 10.29
CA MET A 259 0.06 2.52 10.85
C MET A 259 -0.10 3.94 10.28
N VAL A 260 1.01 4.64 10.03
CA VAL A 260 0.99 5.92 9.31
C VAL A 260 0.53 5.72 7.87
N GLY A 261 1.09 4.73 7.17
CA GLY A 261 0.70 4.38 5.80
C GLY A 261 -0.78 4.06 5.67
N ARG A 262 -1.33 3.24 6.57
CA ARG A 262 -2.75 2.90 6.64
C ARG A 262 -3.64 4.13 6.78
N SER A 263 -3.25 5.06 7.65
CA SER A 263 -3.99 6.33 7.81
C SER A 263 -3.97 7.17 6.53
N LEU A 264 -2.85 7.19 5.79
CA LEU A 264 -2.74 7.89 4.51
C LEU A 264 -3.61 7.25 3.42
N VAL A 265 -3.59 5.91 3.29
CA VAL A 265 -4.40 5.17 2.31
C VAL A 265 -5.89 5.39 2.56
N GLN A 266 -6.34 5.21 3.80
CA GLN A 266 -7.75 5.43 4.16
C GLN A 266 -8.20 6.86 3.88
N ALA A 267 -7.35 7.84 4.19
CA ALA A 267 -7.65 9.24 3.92
C ALA A 267 -7.65 9.57 2.41
N ALA A 268 -6.83 8.89 1.60
CA ALA A 268 -6.81 9.05 0.15
C ALA A 268 -8.05 8.39 -0.48
N ALA A 269 -8.36 7.15 -0.09
CA ALA A 269 -9.53 6.40 -0.55
C ALA A 269 -10.83 7.15 -0.28
N TRP A 270 -11.05 7.60 0.96
CA TRP A 270 -12.24 8.38 1.31
C TRP A 270 -12.38 9.68 0.50
N ARG A 271 -11.26 10.32 0.12
CA ARG A 271 -11.31 11.56 -0.65
C ARG A 271 -11.67 11.34 -2.11
N LEU A 272 -11.37 10.18 -2.69
CA LEU A 272 -11.82 9.86 -4.05
C LEU A 272 -13.34 10.00 -4.16
N ASP A 273 -14.07 9.52 -3.14
CA ASP A 273 -15.53 9.63 -3.08
C ASP A 273 -16.01 11.01 -2.59
N ALA A 274 -15.46 11.49 -1.47
CA ALA A 274 -16.05 12.59 -0.73
C ALA A 274 -15.49 13.98 -1.09
N ARG A 275 -14.26 14.04 -1.62
CA ARG A 275 -13.53 15.29 -1.94
C ARG A 275 -12.56 15.09 -3.10
N PRO A 276 -13.07 14.84 -4.33
CA PRO A 276 -12.24 14.52 -5.48
C PRO A 276 -11.20 15.61 -5.80
N ASP A 277 -11.54 16.88 -5.57
CA ASP A 277 -10.63 18.02 -5.76
C ASP A 277 -9.34 17.93 -4.91
N ASP A 278 -9.41 17.29 -3.74
CA ASP A 278 -8.29 17.09 -2.80
C ASP A 278 -7.68 15.67 -2.89
N ALA A 279 -8.28 14.78 -3.69
CA ALA A 279 -7.93 13.36 -3.70
C ALA A 279 -6.51 13.13 -4.22
N LEU A 280 -6.12 13.82 -5.31
CA LEU A 280 -4.79 13.65 -5.90
C LEU A 280 -3.67 13.99 -4.91
N ARG A 281 -3.79 15.07 -4.14
CA ARG A 281 -2.82 15.45 -3.11
C ARG A 281 -2.60 14.33 -2.10
N SER A 282 -3.70 13.76 -1.62
CA SER A 282 -3.67 12.70 -0.60
C SER A 282 -3.12 11.39 -1.16
N ALA A 283 -3.48 11.05 -2.40
CA ALA A 283 -2.97 9.89 -3.12
C ALA A 283 -1.46 10.01 -3.37
N THR A 284 -0.98 11.19 -3.78
CA THR A 284 0.45 11.48 -3.96
C THR A 284 1.21 11.34 -2.65
N MET A 285 0.68 11.85 -1.53
CA MET A 285 1.28 11.69 -0.19
C MET A 285 1.34 10.21 0.22
N ALA A 286 0.26 9.46 0.04
CA ALA A 286 0.19 8.04 0.34
C ALA A 286 1.22 7.25 -0.49
N LYS A 287 1.26 7.46 -1.82
CA LYS A 287 2.22 6.80 -2.71
C LYS A 287 3.66 7.16 -2.38
N ALA A 288 3.94 8.43 -2.04
CA ALA A 288 5.28 8.88 -1.69
C ALA A 288 5.82 8.23 -0.41
N PHE A 289 4.96 7.97 0.56
CA PHE A 289 5.34 7.34 1.82
C PHE A 289 5.43 5.81 1.67
N LEU A 290 4.37 5.19 1.16
CA LEU A 290 4.27 3.73 1.10
C LEU A 290 5.18 3.09 0.06
N GLY A 291 5.52 3.79 -1.01
CA GLY A 291 6.50 3.30 -1.99
C GLY A 291 7.87 3.03 -1.36
N ASP A 292 8.31 3.86 -0.41
CA ASP A 292 9.58 3.63 0.31
C ASP A 292 9.38 2.68 1.50
N ALA A 293 8.30 2.86 2.28
CA ALA A 293 8.05 2.07 3.48
C ALA A 293 7.87 0.57 3.19
N ALA A 294 7.25 0.21 2.07
CA ALA A 294 7.08 -1.20 1.69
C ALA A 294 8.40 -1.90 1.36
N VAL A 295 9.33 -1.20 0.69
CA VAL A 295 10.66 -1.73 0.42
C VAL A 295 11.42 -1.94 1.73
N VAL A 296 11.41 -0.95 2.62
CA VAL A 296 12.06 -1.07 3.94
C VAL A 296 11.47 -2.21 4.78
N ALA A 297 10.15 -2.38 4.78
CA ALA A 297 9.47 -3.45 5.52
C ALA A 297 9.90 -4.84 5.01
N THR A 298 9.95 -5.02 3.68
CA THR A 298 10.35 -6.29 3.07
C THR A 298 11.84 -6.60 3.25
N GLU A 299 12.72 -5.60 3.17
CA GLU A 299 14.15 -5.75 3.50
C GLU A 299 14.38 -6.14 4.96
N ARG A 300 13.69 -5.48 5.89
CA ARG A 300 13.73 -5.85 7.32
C ARG A 300 13.22 -7.27 7.54
N ALA A 301 12.13 -7.65 6.87
CA ALA A 301 11.61 -9.01 6.96
C ALA A 301 12.65 -10.05 6.49
N ILE A 302 13.33 -9.80 5.36
CA ILE A 302 14.44 -10.64 4.88
C ILE A 302 15.57 -10.70 5.91
N GLN A 303 15.96 -9.55 6.46
CA GLN A 303 17.04 -9.46 7.44
C GLN A 303 16.74 -10.23 8.74
N VAL A 304 15.48 -10.24 9.19
CA VAL A 304 15.02 -11.03 10.35
C VAL A 304 15.15 -12.54 10.10
N HIS A 305 14.92 -12.99 8.87
CA HIS A 305 15.09 -14.38 8.48
C HIS A 305 16.57 -14.76 8.28
N GLY A 306 17.42 -13.79 7.98
CA GLY A 306 18.83 -14.02 7.67
C GLY A 306 18.97 -14.76 6.34
N GLY A 307 19.87 -15.75 6.27
CA GLY A 307 20.19 -16.45 5.02
C GLY A 307 18.97 -17.04 4.31
N ILE A 308 18.02 -17.65 5.03
CA ILE A 308 16.82 -18.27 4.43
C ILE A 308 15.92 -17.24 3.75
N GLY A 309 15.86 -16.00 4.26
CA GLY A 309 15.04 -14.93 3.68
C GLY A 309 15.46 -14.53 2.26
N PHE A 310 16.69 -14.89 1.86
CA PHE A 310 17.25 -14.59 0.53
C PHE A 310 17.23 -15.81 -0.41
N THR A 311 16.67 -16.95 0.02
CA THR A 311 16.60 -18.18 -0.78
C THR A 311 15.31 -18.23 -1.61
N TRP A 312 15.28 -19.07 -2.65
CA TRP A 312 14.10 -19.23 -3.53
C TRP A 312 12.95 -20.00 -2.86
N GLU A 313 13.30 -20.72 -1.80
CA GLU A 313 12.41 -21.52 -0.97
C GLU A 313 11.55 -20.67 -0.03
N HIS A 314 11.93 -19.41 0.21
CA HIS A 314 11.20 -18.50 1.09
C HIS A 314 10.44 -17.43 0.30
N PRO A 315 9.17 -17.10 0.63
CA PRO A 315 8.36 -16.20 -0.20
C PRO A 315 8.80 -14.73 -0.14
N LEU A 316 9.58 -14.31 0.86
CA LEU A 316 9.92 -12.89 1.09
C LEU A 316 10.60 -12.21 -0.10
N HIS A 317 11.37 -12.94 -0.90
CA HIS A 317 11.97 -12.36 -2.10
C HIS A 317 10.91 -11.90 -3.11
N ARG A 318 9.72 -12.53 -3.15
CA ARG A 318 8.62 -12.13 -4.05
C ARG A 318 7.97 -10.85 -3.54
N TYR A 319 7.72 -10.74 -2.23
CA TYR A 319 7.24 -9.49 -1.61
C TYR A 319 8.20 -8.32 -1.84
N TYR A 320 9.52 -8.55 -1.70
CA TYR A 320 10.51 -7.51 -2.00
C TYR A 320 10.47 -7.05 -3.46
N LYS A 321 10.45 -7.99 -4.42
CA LYS A 321 10.36 -7.65 -5.85
C LYS A 321 9.07 -6.88 -6.16
N ARG A 322 7.93 -7.28 -5.59
CA ARG A 322 6.65 -6.57 -5.71
C ARG A 322 6.73 -5.15 -5.14
N ALA A 323 7.32 -4.98 -3.96
CA ALA A 323 7.51 -3.67 -3.34
C ALA A 323 8.38 -2.75 -4.21
N VAL A 324 9.48 -3.26 -4.79
CA VAL A 324 10.33 -2.49 -5.71
C VAL A 324 9.58 -2.11 -6.99
N TRP A 325 8.78 -3.02 -7.54
CA TRP A 325 7.93 -2.72 -8.71
C TRP A 325 6.95 -1.59 -8.39
N LEU A 326 6.24 -1.69 -7.26
CA LEU A 326 5.28 -0.68 -6.79
C LEU A 326 5.95 0.66 -6.47
N GLN A 327 7.17 0.64 -5.93
CA GLN A 327 7.94 1.86 -5.69
C GLN A 327 8.18 2.63 -7.00
N ALA A 328 8.47 1.93 -8.10
CA ALA A 328 8.78 2.54 -9.39
C ALA A 328 7.53 2.97 -10.18
N PHE A 329 6.51 2.11 -10.26
CA PHE A 329 5.33 2.34 -11.12
C PHE A 329 4.47 3.53 -10.64
N GLY A 330 3.92 4.30 -11.58
CA GLY A 330 3.17 5.53 -11.30
C GLY A 330 4.01 6.71 -10.79
N GLY A 331 5.34 6.56 -10.74
CA GLY A 331 6.30 7.53 -10.23
C GLY A 331 6.78 7.20 -8.80
N ASN A 332 8.09 7.29 -8.59
CA ASN A 332 8.74 7.01 -7.32
C ASN A 332 8.51 8.12 -6.28
N ALA A 333 8.91 7.86 -5.03
CA ALA A 333 8.70 8.79 -3.92
C ALA A 333 9.29 10.19 -4.16
N ALA A 334 10.44 10.29 -4.83
CA ALA A 334 11.04 11.57 -5.17
C ALA A 334 10.17 12.36 -6.18
N ALA A 335 9.64 11.68 -7.21
CA ALA A 335 8.72 12.27 -8.17
C ALA A 335 7.42 12.72 -7.49
N GLN A 336 6.83 11.91 -6.61
CA GLN A 336 5.63 12.29 -5.87
C GLN A 336 5.87 13.48 -4.94
N ARG A 337 7.00 13.52 -4.22
CA ARG A 337 7.37 14.66 -3.36
C ARG A 337 7.61 15.94 -4.17
N ALA A 338 8.09 15.82 -5.41
CA ALA A 338 8.25 16.97 -6.30
C ALA A 338 6.90 17.62 -6.64
N LEU A 339 5.85 16.83 -6.89
CA LEU A 339 4.49 17.32 -7.13
C LEU A 339 3.93 18.04 -5.88
N ILE A 340 4.12 17.46 -4.70
CA ILE A 340 3.72 18.11 -3.43
C ILE A 340 4.46 19.44 -3.25
N ARG A 341 5.76 19.47 -3.57
CA ARG A 341 6.57 20.70 -3.46
C ARG A 341 6.04 21.81 -4.38
N GLU A 342 5.65 21.49 -5.61
CA GLU A 342 5.09 22.47 -6.55
C GLU A 342 3.82 23.12 -6.00
N GLU A 343 3.00 22.35 -5.28
CA GLU A 343 1.83 22.88 -4.58
C GLU A 343 2.20 23.77 -3.38
N LEU A 344 3.29 23.44 -2.67
CA LEU A 344 3.85 24.21 -1.56
C LEU A 344 4.71 25.41 -2.01
N ALA A 345 4.92 25.61 -3.32
CA ALA A 345 5.82 26.62 -3.90
C ALA A 345 5.58 28.11 -3.54
N PRO A 346 4.54 28.55 -2.79
CA PRO A 346 4.64 29.80 -2.03
C PRO A 346 5.81 29.87 -1.02
N ILE A 347 6.49 28.76 -0.69
CA ILE A 347 7.64 28.76 0.25
C ILE A 347 8.91 29.40 -0.35
N ASP A 348 9.17 29.25 -1.65
CA ASP A 348 10.35 29.83 -2.31
C ASP A 348 10.20 31.34 -2.58
N GLN A 349 8.99 31.89 -2.42
CA GLN A 349 8.71 33.32 -2.53
C GLN A 349 8.80 34.07 -1.19
N VAL A 350 9.19 33.39 -0.10
CA VAL A 350 9.47 34.04 1.20
C VAL A 350 10.84 34.73 1.14
N VAL A 351 10.82 35.94 0.58
CA VAL A 351 11.68 37.10 0.87
C VAL A 351 13.19 36.82 0.81
N SER A 352 13.76 37.02 -0.39
CA SER A 352 15.10 37.58 -0.54
C SER A 352 15.10 39.02 0.02
N GLY A 353 15.28 39.14 1.33
CA GLY A 353 15.34 40.40 2.04
C GLY A 353 16.11 40.20 3.34
N ALA A 354 17.43 40.10 3.20
CA ALA A 354 18.40 40.22 4.27
C ALA A 354 19.43 41.28 3.87
#